data_AF-A0AB37C267-F1
#
_entry.id   AF-A0AB37C267-F1
#
_cell.length_a   1.000
_cell.length_b   1.000
_cell.length_c   1.000
_cell.angle_alpha   90.00
_cell.angle_beta   90.00
_cell.angle_gamma   90.00
#
_symmetry.space_group_name_H-M   'P 1'
#
loop_
_entity.id
_entity.type
_entity.pdbx_description
1 polymer ?
#
loop_
_entity_poly.entity_id
_entity_poly.type
_entity_poly.pdbx_seq_one_letter_code
_entity_poly.pdbx_strand_id
1 'polypeptide(L)'
;EYNKAFERLIKLKEVKSIVKGYIRKLEVTYQGEKYITKKLWRIKKDYYIKLGLKIGDLEPNYNTYNPHFHVVLVVNKSYFKKSNYYITQERWLELWKKSMRDERITQVDVRKAKLNNYKEVYELSKYSAKDTDYLINKPVFKMFYKALKGKQVLVFSGLFKEAHKMYLNGELDVYKKKDEIEYVYMIYYDWHKKQYEERKLRELTEEEKEKINSLDYIL
;
A
#
# COMPACT_ATOMS: atom_id res chain seq x y z
N GLU A 1 -5.87 15.78 -5.06
CA GLU A 1 -5.17 16.01 -6.35
C GLU A 1 -4.79 14.70 -7.04
N TYR A 2 -4.03 13.81 -6.39
CA TYR A 2 -3.64 12.48 -6.90
C TYR A 2 -4.75 11.68 -7.61
N ASN A 3 -5.94 11.54 -6.99
CA ASN A 3 -7.06 10.83 -7.64
C ASN A 3 -7.49 11.46 -8.97
N LYS A 4 -7.56 12.79 -9.03
CA LYS A 4 -7.92 13.52 -10.25
C LYS A 4 -6.81 13.40 -11.30
N ALA A 5 -5.55 13.40 -10.86
CA ALA A 5 -4.41 13.18 -11.75
C ALA A 5 -4.42 11.77 -12.34
N PHE A 6 -4.66 10.74 -11.52
CA PHE A 6 -4.78 9.37 -11.99
C PHE A 6 -5.95 9.17 -12.95
N GLU A 7 -7.09 9.83 -12.69
CA GLU A 7 -8.22 9.82 -13.61
C GLU A 7 -7.86 10.43 -14.97
N ARG A 8 -7.05 11.50 -15.00
CA ARG A 8 -6.52 12.05 -16.26
C ARG A 8 -5.57 11.06 -16.94
N LEU A 9 -4.64 10.48 -16.18
CA LEU A 9 -3.65 9.51 -16.66
C LEU A 9 -4.32 8.34 -17.38
N ILE A 10 -5.30 7.70 -16.74
CA ILE A 10 -5.95 6.48 -17.26
C ILE A 10 -6.80 6.76 -18.51
N LYS A 11 -7.22 8.02 -18.70
CA LYS A 11 -7.99 8.47 -19.87
C LYS A 11 -7.11 8.81 -21.08
N LEU A 12 -5.78 8.96 -20.90
CA LEU A 12 -4.86 9.19 -22.01
C LEU A 12 -4.91 8.01 -22.98
N LYS A 13 -4.98 8.28 -24.29
CA LYS A 13 -5.14 7.24 -25.34
C LYS A 13 -4.12 6.12 -25.22
N GLU A 14 -2.85 6.48 -25.01
CA GLU A 14 -1.72 5.57 -24.84
C GLU A 14 -1.95 4.62 -23.65
N VAL A 15 -2.27 5.16 -22.46
CA VAL A 15 -2.53 4.39 -21.24
C VAL A 15 -3.82 3.56 -21.35
N LYS A 16 -4.90 4.18 -21.83
CA LYS A 16 -6.21 3.53 -22.01
C LYS A 16 -6.13 2.30 -22.93
N SER A 17 -5.24 2.33 -23.92
CA SER A 17 -5.09 1.22 -24.87
C SER A 17 -4.49 -0.04 -24.25
N ILE A 18 -3.68 0.11 -23.21
CA ILE A 18 -2.93 -1.00 -22.58
C ILE A 18 -3.58 -1.51 -21.29
N VAL A 19 -4.25 -0.65 -20.52
CA VAL A 19 -4.80 -1.00 -19.20
C VAL A 19 -6.15 -1.69 -19.35
N LYS A 20 -6.26 -2.92 -18.83
CA LYS A 20 -7.48 -3.74 -18.77
C LYS A 20 -8.20 -3.67 -17.42
N GLY A 21 -7.53 -3.16 -16.41
CA GLY A 21 -8.08 -2.98 -15.08
C GLY A 21 -7.01 -2.42 -14.15
N TYR A 22 -7.43 -1.90 -13.00
CA TYR A 22 -6.48 -1.43 -11.99
C TYR A 22 -7.04 -1.53 -10.58
N ILE A 23 -6.12 -1.63 -9.62
CA ILE A 23 -6.35 -1.30 -8.22
C ILE A 23 -5.48 -0.09 -7.90
N ARG A 24 -6.04 0.88 -7.17
CA ARG A 24 -5.26 2.00 -6.65
C ARG A 24 -5.53 2.27 -5.18
N LYS A 25 -4.49 2.74 -4.50
CA LYS A 25 -4.52 3.12 -3.09
C LYS A 25 -3.75 4.41 -2.85
N LEU A 26 -4.30 5.26 -1.98
CA LEU A 26 -3.59 6.42 -1.45
C LEU A 26 -3.18 6.11 -0.01
N GLU A 27 -1.88 6.19 0.25
CA GLU A 27 -1.29 6.09 1.58
C GLU A 27 -0.64 7.42 1.92
N VAL A 28 -0.63 7.77 3.20
CA VAL A 28 0.11 8.93 3.69
C VAL A 28 1.00 8.45 4.81
N THR A 29 2.29 8.75 4.71
CA THR A 29 3.25 8.48 5.79
C THR A 29 3.63 9.78 6.47
N TYR A 30 3.94 9.73 7.76
CA TYR A 30 4.39 10.89 8.53
C TYR A 30 5.83 10.68 8.97
N GLN A 31 6.67 11.70 8.82
CA GLN A 31 8.05 11.68 9.28
C GLN A 31 8.13 12.32 10.67
N GLY A 32 8.08 11.48 11.71
CA GLY A 32 8.07 11.90 13.11
C GLY A 32 9.46 11.97 13.75
N GLU A 33 10.46 11.33 13.16
CA GLU A 33 11.83 11.33 13.65
C GLU A 33 12.52 12.67 13.35
N LYS A 34 12.86 13.42 14.40
CA LYS A 34 13.55 14.71 14.29
C LYS A 34 14.98 14.60 13.76
N TYR A 35 15.66 13.49 14.06
CA TYR A 35 17.04 13.23 13.69
C TYR A 35 17.15 11.95 12.86
N ILE A 36 18.13 11.90 11.96
CA ILE A 36 18.40 10.74 11.11
C ILE A 36 18.88 9.58 11.98
N THR A 37 18.03 8.56 12.13
CA THR A 37 18.33 7.34 12.89
C THR A 37 19.03 6.28 12.03
N LYS A 38 19.65 5.27 12.66
CA LYS A 38 20.18 4.08 11.95
C LYS A 38 19.10 3.39 11.09
N LYS A 39 17.86 3.34 11.58
CA LYS A 39 16.71 2.77 10.86
C LYS A 39 16.39 3.58 9.60
N LEU A 40 16.30 4.91 9.72
CA LEU A 40 16.08 5.80 8.58
C LEU A 40 17.23 5.71 7.57
N TRP A 41 18.48 5.69 8.04
CA TRP A 41 19.66 5.57 7.19
C TRP A 41 19.64 4.31 6.33
N ARG A 42 19.24 3.16 6.90
CA ARG A 42 19.13 1.90 6.14
C ARG A 42 18.12 1.98 4.99
N ILE A 43 17.09 2.82 5.12
CA ILE A 43 16.00 2.94 4.15
C ILE A 43 16.30 4.02 3.10
N LYS A 44 16.85 5.17 3.53
CA LYS A 44 17.00 6.39 2.73
C LYS A 44 18.47 6.79 2.50
N LYS A 45 19.39 5.83 2.57
CA LYS A 45 20.84 6.03 2.50
C LYS A 45 21.25 6.98 1.36
N ASP A 46 20.85 6.67 0.14
CA ASP A 46 21.28 7.42 -1.05
C ASP A 46 20.74 8.86 -1.06
N TYR A 47 19.52 9.06 -0.54
CA TYR A 47 18.93 10.40 -0.37
C TYR A 47 19.74 11.24 0.61
N TYR A 48 20.13 10.68 1.76
CA TYR A 48 20.95 11.41 2.73
C TYR A 48 22.36 11.67 2.22
N ILE A 49 22.99 10.70 1.54
CA ILE A 49 24.30 10.87 0.93
C ILE A 49 24.27 12.02 -0.10
N LYS A 50 23.24 12.08 -0.95
CA LYS A 50 23.10 13.14 -1.96
C LYS A 50 22.97 14.53 -1.35
N LEU A 51 22.43 14.63 -0.13
CA LEU A 51 22.28 15.87 0.61
C LEU A 51 23.47 16.18 1.54
N GLY A 52 24.48 15.31 1.60
CA GLY A 52 25.63 15.46 2.50
C GLY A 52 25.31 15.26 3.98
N LEU A 53 24.21 14.56 4.29
CA LEU A 53 23.74 14.32 5.65
C LEU A 53 24.26 13.00 6.22
N LYS A 54 24.37 12.90 7.54
CA LYS A 54 24.79 11.71 8.31
C LYS A 54 23.82 11.38 9.44
N ILE A 55 23.98 10.18 9.99
CA ILE A 55 23.24 9.74 11.18
C ILE A 55 23.46 10.76 12.31
N GLY A 56 22.37 11.22 12.93
CA GLY A 56 22.37 12.24 13.97
C GLY A 56 22.04 13.65 13.48
N ASP A 57 22.14 13.93 12.17
CA ASP A 57 21.73 15.22 11.62
C ASP A 57 20.20 15.38 11.66
N LEU A 58 19.71 16.62 11.50
CA LEU A 58 18.27 16.90 11.39
C LEU A 58 17.68 16.21 10.15
N GLU A 59 16.54 15.54 10.33
CA GLU A 59 15.78 14.96 9.22
C GLU A 59 15.14 16.09 8.40
N PRO A 60 15.47 16.22 7.10
CA PRO A 60 14.97 17.34 6.28
C PRO A 60 13.45 17.39 6.15
N ASN A 61 12.80 16.23 6.28
CA ASN A 61 11.36 16.09 6.18
C ASN A 61 10.69 15.98 7.56
N TYR A 62 11.36 16.39 8.65
CA TYR A 62 10.79 16.29 9.99
C TYR A 62 9.45 17.03 10.06
N ASN A 63 8.46 16.36 10.64
CA ASN A 63 7.10 16.86 10.81
C ASN A 63 6.35 17.13 9.49
N THR A 64 6.76 16.47 8.39
CA THR A 64 6.03 16.52 7.11
C THR A 64 5.25 15.23 6.84
N TYR A 65 4.29 15.33 5.93
CA TYR A 65 3.46 14.22 5.46
C TYR A 65 3.82 13.91 4.01
N ASN A 66 4.07 12.63 3.71
CA ASN A 66 4.47 12.17 2.40
C ASN A 66 3.35 11.29 1.82
N PRO A 67 2.57 11.79 0.85
CA PRO A 67 1.56 10.98 0.19
C PRO A 67 2.21 10.00 -0.80
N HIS A 68 1.88 8.73 -0.67
CA HIS A 68 2.24 7.67 -1.60
C HIS A 68 1.00 7.21 -2.37
N PHE A 69 1.11 7.15 -3.69
CA PHE A 69 0.01 6.72 -4.55
C PHE A 69 0.40 5.43 -5.25
N HIS A 70 -0.16 4.31 -4.78
CA HIS A 70 0.16 2.98 -5.27
C HIS A 70 -0.91 2.52 -6.25
N VAL A 71 -0.47 1.92 -7.37
CA VAL A 71 -1.35 1.42 -8.42
C VAL A 71 -0.82 0.10 -8.94
N VAL A 72 -1.70 -0.90 -9.06
CA VAL A 72 -1.45 -2.11 -9.85
C VAL A 72 -2.33 -2.05 -11.08
N LEU A 73 -1.69 -2.17 -12.25
CA LEU A 73 -2.34 -2.15 -13.55
C LEU A 73 -2.35 -3.57 -14.13
N VAL A 74 -3.49 -4.00 -14.64
CA VAL A 74 -3.58 -5.21 -15.48
C VAL A 74 -3.38 -4.81 -16.92
N VAL A 75 -2.46 -5.49 -17.59
CA VAL A 75 -2.14 -5.29 -19.01
C VAL A 75 -2.13 -6.65 -19.72
N ASN A 76 -2.23 -6.64 -21.05
CA ASN A 76 -2.11 -7.86 -21.83
C ASN A 76 -0.73 -8.53 -21.64
N LYS A 77 -0.66 -9.87 -21.72
CA LYS A 77 0.62 -10.62 -21.63
C LYS A 77 1.67 -10.16 -22.66
N SER A 78 1.22 -9.61 -23.80
CA SER A 78 2.06 -9.07 -24.87
C SER A 78 2.66 -7.69 -24.56
N TYR A 79 2.24 -7.00 -23.49
CA TYR A 79 2.68 -5.65 -23.14
C TYR A 79 4.21 -5.52 -23.08
N PHE A 80 4.88 -6.47 -22.42
CA PHE A 80 6.34 -6.46 -22.29
C PHE A 80 7.08 -7.04 -23.51
N LYS A 81 6.35 -7.57 -24.50
CA LYS A 81 6.93 -8.23 -25.68
C LYS A 81 6.87 -7.38 -26.93
N LYS A 82 5.91 -6.45 -27.01
CA LYS A 82 5.66 -5.62 -28.19
C LYS A 82 5.97 -4.16 -27.87
N SER A 83 6.94 -3.59 -28.58
CA SER A 83 7.40 -2.22 -28.37
C SER A 83 6.31 -1.17 -28.52
N ASN A 84 5.32 -1.40 -29.39
CA ASN A 84 4.20 -0.48 -29.62
C ASN A 84 3.19 -0.38 -28.46
N TYR A 85 3.27 -1.29 -27.48
CA TYR A 85 2.43 -1.23 -26.27
C TYR A 85 3.23 -0.86 -25.02
N TYR A 86 4.52 -1.19 -24.98
CA TYR A 86 5.32 -0.96 -23.78
C TYR A 86 5.57 0.53 -23.54
N ILE A 87 5.18 1.02 -22.36
CA ILE A 87 5.51 2.37 -21.90
C ILE A 87 6.73 2.29 -20.98
N THR A 88 7.81 2.99 -21.35
CA THR A 88 9.04 3.05 -20.56
C THR A 88 8.85 3.85 -19.26
N GLN A 89 9.77 3.72 -18.32
CA GLN A 89 9.68 4.44 -17.04
C GLN A 89 9.74 5.97 -17.25
N GLU A 90 10.58 6.42 -18.18
CA GLU A 90 10.73 7.83 -18.52
C GLU A 90 9.42 8.37 -19.09
N ARG A 91 8.77 7.59 -19.97
CA ARG A 91 7.48 7.96 -20.53
C ARG A 91 6.38 7.97 -19.46
N TRP A 92 6.39 7.01 -18.53
CA TRP A 92 5.48 7.04 -17.38
C TRP A 92 5.66 8.30 -16.53
N LEU A 93 6.90 8.76 -16.32
CA LEU A 93 7.19 9.99 -15.57
C LEU A 93 6.60 11.21 -16.27
N GLU A 94 6.79 11.34 -17.58
CA GLU A 94 6.19 12.43 -18.38
C GLU A 94 4.66 12.44 -18.31
N LEU A 95 4.04 11.27 -18.51
CA LEU A 95 2.59 11.14 -18.46
C LEU A 95 2.06 11.48 -17.06
N TRP A 96 2.80 11.11 -16.01
CA TRP A 96 2.45 11.41 -14.63
C TRP A 96 2.60 12.90 -14.30
N LYS A 97 3.71 13.54 -14.68
CA LYS A 97 3.91 15.00 -14.57
C LYS A 97 2.77 15.77 -15.21
N LYS A 98 2.44 15.44 -16.46
CA LYS A 98 1.35 16.05 -17.22
C LYS A 98 0.00 15.83 -16.54
N SER A 99 -0.23 14.63 -16.03
CA SER A 99 -1.47 14.28 -15.32
C SER A 99 -1.57 14.99 -13.98
N MET A 100 -0.49 15.14 -13.23
CA MET A 100 -0.41 15.91 -11.99
C MET A 100 -0.46 17.41 -12.23
N ARG A 101 -0.07 17.87 -13.42
CA ARG A 101 0.19 19.28 -13.76
C ARG A 101 1.30 19.87 -12.87
N ASP A 102 2.33 19.07 -12.63
CA ASP A 102 3.47 19.44 -11.80
C ASP A 102 4.77 18.92 -12.43
N GLU A 103 5.53 19.82 -13.04
CA GLU A 103 6.81 19.51 -13.69
C GLU A 103 7.94 19.23 -12.70
N ARG A 104 7.75 19.56 -11.41
CA ARG A 104 8.76 19.36 -10.35
C ARG A 104 8.88 17.90 -9.94
N ILE A 105 7.95 17.03 -10.32
CA ILE A 105 8.00 15.60 -10.00
C ILE A 105 9.19 14.97 -10.73
N THR A 106 10.15 14.41 -10.00
CA THR A 106 11.39 13.89 -10.61
C THR A 106 11.40 12.38 -10.80
N GLN A 107 10.47 11.65 -10.16
CA GLN A 107 10.53 10.19 -10.09
C GLN A 107 9.15 9.55 -10.16
N VAL A 108 9.09 8.40 -10.83
CA VAL A 108 8.00 7.43 -10.76
C VAL A 108 8.63 6.04 -10.64
N ASP A 109 8.07 5.19 -9.80
CA ASP A 109 8.47 3.79 -9.72
C ASP A 109 7.44 2.93 -10.45
N VAL A 110 7.86 2.29 -11.55
CA VAL A 110 7.00 1.41 -12.35
C VAL A 110 7.77 0.15 -12.69
N ARG A 111 7.21 -1.00 -12.31
CA ARG A 111 7.87 -2.30 -12.43
C ARG A 111 6.88 -3.37 -12.81
N LYS A 112 7.38 -4.42 -13.46
CA LYS A 112 6.61 -5.65 -13.67
C LYS A 112 6.51 -6.39 -12.33
N ALA A 113 5.29 -6.66 -11.88
CA ALA A 113 5.06 -7.54 -10.73
C ALA A 113 5.56 -8.97 -11.06
N LYS A 114 6.28 -9.58 -10.13
CA LYS A 114 6.79 -10.95 -10.28
C LYS A 114 5.78 -11.92 -9.64
N LEU A 115 5.33 -12.93 -10.38
CA LEU A 115 4.30 -13.89 -9.93
C LEU A 115 4.69 -14.64 -8.64
N ASN A 116 5.98 -14.81 -8.40
CA ASN A 116 6.54 -15.57 -7.28
C ASN A 116 6.69 -14.71 -6.01
N ASN A 117 6.40 -13.42 -6.12
CA ASN A 117 6.55 -12.46 -5.03
C ASN A 117 5.34 -11.53 -5.04
N TYR A 118 4.30 -11.89 -4.28
CA TYR A 118 3.12 -11.05 -4.13
C TYR A 118 3.39 -9.81 -3.27
N LYS A 119 4.64 -9.50 -2.89
CA LYS A 119 4.98 -8.32 -2.08
C LYS A 119 4.33 -7.05 -2.60
N GLU A 120 4.32 -6.81 -3.91
CA GLU A 120 3.72 -5.60 -4.47
C GLU A 120 2.18 -5.58 -4.35
N VAL A 121 1.55 -6.76 -4.35
CA VAL A 121 0.10 -6.92 -4.07
C VAL A 121 -0.16 -6.78 -2.56
N TYR A 122 0.70 -7.34 -1.71
CA TYR A 122 0.68 -7.15 -0.27
C TYR A 122 0.88 -5.69 0.13
N GLU A 123 1.74 -4.92 -0.54
CA GLU A 123 1.88 -3.47 -0.29
C GLU A 123 0.56 -2.71 -0.56
N LEU A 124 -0.25 -3.17 -1.53
CA LEU A 124 -1.59 -2.62 -1.75
C LEU A 124 -2.61 -3.06 -0.70
N SER A 125 -2.48 -4.27 -0.15
CA SER A 125 -3.38 -4.78 0.90
C SER A 125 -3.01 -4.30 2.30
N LYS A 126 -1.75 -3.92 2.54
CA LYS A 126 -1.31 -3.24 3.76
C LYS A 126 -2.17 -2.00 4.00
N TYR A 127 -2.46 -1.68 5.25
CA TYR A 127 -3.33 -0.58 5.64
C TYR A 127 -2.92 0.78 5.04
N SER A 128 -3.89 1.66 4.82
CA SER A 128 -3.73 2.97 4.19
C SER A 128 -2.95 4.01 4.98
N ALA A 129 -2.63 3.67 6.21
CA ALA A 129 -1.42 4.09 6.88
C ALA A 129 -1.06 2.98 7.85
N LYS A 130 0.22 2.89 8.23
CA LYS A 130 0.65 1.95 9.26
C LYS A 130 -0.06 2.30 10.56
N ASP A 131 -0.61 1.30 11.25
CA ASP A 131 -1.36 1.51 12.50
C ASP A 131 -0.55 2.30 13.54
N THR A 132 0.79 2.24 13.47
CA THR A 132 1.72 3.01 14.29
C THR A 132 1.71 4.53 14.05
N ASP A 133 1.36 5.00 12.85
CA ASP A 133 1.48 6.41 12.47
C ASP A 133 0.30 7.26 13.00
N TYR A 134 -0.87 6.64 13.20
CA TYR A 134 -2.04 7.26 13.80
C TYR A 134 -1.89 7.51 15.31
N LEU A 135 -1.07 6.70 15.97
CA LEU A 135 -0.94 6.66 17.43
C LEU A 135 0.13 7.61 17.97
N ILE A 136 0.73 8.45 17.10
CA ILE A 136 1.81 9.37 17.48
C ILE A 136 1.29 10.48 18.41
N ASN A 137 0.24 11.21 18.01
CA ASN A 137 -0.46 12.18 18.87
C ASN A 137 -1.83 12.60 18.27
N LYS A 138 -2.68 13.22 19.11
CA LYS A 138 -4.04 13.64 18.76
C LYS A 138 -4.12 14.61 17.56
N PRO A 139 -3.24 15.61 17.41
CA PRO A 139 -3.18 16.44 16.20
C PRO A 139 -2.89 15.66 14.91
N VAL A 140 -1.89 14.77 14.93
CA VAL A 140 -1.52 13.92 13.79
C VAL A 140 -2.68 13.01 13.41
N PHE A 141 -3.29 12.34 14.40
CA PHE A 141 -4.51 11.54 14.20
C PHE A 141 -5.63 12.35 13.55
N LYS A 142 -5.92 13.55 14.05
CA LYS A 142 -6.98 14.42 13.52
C LYS A 142 -6.71 14.84 12.08
N MET A 143 -5.44 15.06 11.72
CA MET A 143 -5.02 15.40 10.36
C MET A 143 -5.22 14.20 9.42
N PHE A 144 -4.73 13.02 9.79
CA PHE A 144 -4.95 11.79 9.04
C PHE A 144 -6.43 11.45 8.88
N TYR A 145 -7.20 11.51 9.98
CA TYR A 145 -8.63 11.25 9.97
C TYR A 145 -9.37 12.21 9.04
N LYS A 146 -9.12 13.53 9.12
CA LYS A 146 -9.70 14.49 8.18
C LYS A 146 -9.26 14.24 6.73
N ALA A 147 -8.01 13.84 6.52
CA ALA A 147 -7.47 13.60 5.20
C ALA A 147 -8.02 12.33 4.54
N LEU A 148 -8.40 11.31 5.32
CA LEU A 148 -8.84 10.00 4.82
C LEU A 148 -10.34 9.76 4.94
N LYS A 149 -11.03 10.39 5.91
CA LYS A 149 -12.48 10.23 6.12
C LYS A 149 -13.25 10.57 4.85
N GLY A 150 -14.10 9.65 4.41
CA GLY A 150 -14.94 9.80 3.22
C GLY A 150 -14.19 9.69 1.89
N LYS A 151 -12.89 9.38 1.88
CA LYS A 151 -12.16 9.10 0.65
C LYS A 151 -12.14 7.60 0.39
N GLN A 152 -12.48 7.21 -0.84
CA GLN A 152 -12.37 5.82 -1.27
C GLN A 152 -10.89 5.46 -1.38
N VAL A 153 -10.39 4.78 -0.35
CA VAL A 153 -8.96 4.51 -0.21
C VAL A 153 -8.49 3.38 -1.11
N LEU A 154 -9.38 2.46 -1.49
CA LEU A 154 -9.12 1.38 -2.43
C LEU A 154 -10.16 1.41 -3.55
N VAL A 155 -9.70 1.42 -4.81
CA VAL A 155 -10.59 1.47 -5.99
C VAL A 155 -10.23 0.39 -6.98
N PHE A 156 -11.23 -0.42 -7.35
CA PHE A 156 -11.14 -1.47 -8.35
C PHE A 156 -11.78 -1.03 -9.67
N SER A 157 -11.12 -1.34 -10.79
CA SER A 157 -11.63 -1.04 -12.14
C SER A 157 -11.29 -2.16 -13.12
N GLY A 158 -12.10 -2.29 -14.18
CA GLY A 158 -11.96 -3.32 -15.21
C GLY A 158 -11.92 -4.73 -14.62
N LEU A 159 -10.96 -5.54 -15.06
CA LEU A 159 -10.79 -6.93 -14.61
C LEU A 159 -10.71 -7.09 -13.08
N PHE A 160 -10.12 -6.12 -12.37
CA PHE A 160 -10.08 -6.18 -10.90
C PHE A 160 -11.44 -5.94 -10.25
N LYS A 161 -12.31 -5.14 -10.87
CA LYS A 161 -13.68 -4.94 -10.38
C LYS A 161 -14.52 -6.20 -10.57
N GLU A 162 -14.30 -6.91 -11.68
CA GLU A 162 -14.94 -8.20 -11.96
C GLU A 162 -14.45 -9.27 -11.00
N ALA A 163 -13.13 -9.42 -10.85
CA ALA A 163 -12.54 -10.36 -9.90
C ALA A 163 -12.99 -10.10 -8.45
N HIS A 164 -13.11 -8.83 -8.04
CA HIS A 164 -13.63 -8.49 -6.72
C HIS A 164 -15.10 -8.92 -6.53
N LYS A 165 -15.94 -8.86 -7.57
CA LYS A 165 -17.31 -9.40 -7.49
C LYS A 165 -17.31 -10.92 -7.37
N MET A 166 -16.53 -11.60 -8.20
CA MET A 166 -16.39 -13.06 -8.16
C MET A 166 -15.90 -13.52 -6.78
N TYR A 167 -14.94 -12.81 -6.19
CA TYR A 167 -14.50 -13.05 -4.82
C TYR A 167 -15.63 -12.93 -3.80
N LEU A 168 -16.41 -11.84 -3.84
CA LEU A 168 -17.53 -11.65 -2.91
C LEU A 168 -18.63 -12.72 -3.07
N ASN A 169 -18.74 -13.32 -4.25
CA ASN A 169 -19.67 -14.39 -4.55
C ASN A 169 -19.12 -15.80 -4.21
N GLY A 170 -17.88 -15.90 -3.71
CA GLY A 170 -17.23 -17.19 -3.42
C GLY A 170 -16.71 -17.94 -4.65
N GLU A 171 -16.82 -17.37 -5.85
CA GLU A 171 -16.41 -18.02 -7.11
C GLU A 171 -14.88 -18.20 -7.21
N LEU A 172 -14.12 -17.44 -6.42
CA LEU A 172 -12.66 -17.49 -6.37
C LEU A 172 -12.12 -18.28 -5.16
N ASP A 173 -12.99 -18.97 -4.42
CA ASP A 173 -12.61 -19.71 -3.22
C ASP A 173 -11.64 -20.86 -3.52
N VAL A 174 -11.64 -21.37 -4.75
CA VAL A 174 -10.63 -22.33 -5.25
C VAL A 174 -9.19 -21.82 -5.16
N TYR A 175 -9.00 -20.49 -5.07
CA TYR A 175 -7.69 -19.86 -4.93
C TYR A 175 -7.37 -19.47 -3.48
N LYS A 176 -8.32 -19.61 -2.54
CA LYS A 176 -8.04 -19.47 -1.11
C LYS A 176 -7.07 -20.58 -0.70
N LYS A 177 -6.04 -20.20 0.05
CA LYS A 177 -5.20 -21.21 0.70
C LYS A 177 -5.91 -21.59 1.99
N LYS A 178 -6.06 -22.89 2.22
CA LYS A 178 -6.46 -23.37 3.53
C LYS A 178 -5.35 -23.05 4.51
N ASP A 179 -5.69 -22.41 5.62
CA ASP A 179 -4.74 -22.28 6.72
C ASP A 179 -4.59 -23.67 7.34
N GLU A 180 -3.38 -24.22 7.32
CA GLU A 180 -3.07 -25.49 7.96
C GLU A 180 -2.74 -25.30 9.46
N ILE A 181 -2.66 -24.04 9.91
CA ILE A 181 -2.40 -23.72 11.30
C ILE A 181 -3.70 -23.87 12.09
N GLU A 182 -3.69 -24.82 13.03
CA GLU A 182 -4.73 -24.94 14.03
C GLU A 182 -4.46 -23.95 15.18
N TYR A 183 -5.29 -22.92 15.27
CA TYR A 183 -5.27 -21.99 16.39
C TYR A 183 -5.99 -22.66 17.57
N VAL A 184 -5.29 -22.74 18.71
CA VAL A 184 -5.80 -23.40 19.93
C VAL A 184 -5.80 -22.49 21.16
N TYR A 185 -5.09 -21.35 21.11
CA TYR A 185 -5.00 -20.39 22.21
C TYR A 185 -5.47 -18.99 21.79
N MET A 186 -6.06 -18.27 22.75
CA MET A 186 -6.30 -16.83 22.67
C MET A 186 -5.44 -16.08 23.68
N ILE A 187 -4.74 -15.06 23.18
CA ILE A 187 -3.87 -14.20 23.96
C ILE A 187 -4.52 -12.82 24.08
N TYR A 188 -4.72 -12.35 25.31
CA TYR A 188 -5.22 -11.01 25.60
C TYR A 188 -4.06 -10.09 25.94
N TYR A 189 -3.98 -8.96 25.26
CA TYR A 189 -3.03 -7.89 25.57
C TYR A 189 -3.76 -6.67 26.11
N ASP A 190 -3.29 -6.11 27.22
CA ASP A 190 -3.73 -4.82 27.72
C ASP A 190 -2.72 -3.74 27.33
N TRP A 191 -3.21 -2.55 26.98
CA TRP A 191 -2.37 -1.40 26.70
C TRP A 191 -2.06 -0.62 27.98
N HIS A 192 -0.82 -0.69 28.46
CA HIS A 192 -0.35 0.07 29.62
C HIS A 192 0.94 0.84 29.31
N LYS A 193 1.00 2.11 29.72
CA LYS A 193 2.20 2.96 29.69
C LYS A 193 3.03 2.92 28.38
N LYS A 194 2.36 2.85 27.22
CA LYS A 194 2.93 2.82 25.85
C LYS A 194 3.46 1.47 25.37
N GLN A 195 3.12 0.37 26.04
CA GLN A 195 3.40 -0.99 25.56
C GLN A 195 2.18 -1.89 25.76
N TYR A 196 2.11 -2.95 24.95
CA TYR A 196 1.17 -4.05 25.16
C TYR A 196 1.77 -5.03 26.15
N GLU A 197 1.07 -5.30 27.23
CA GLU A 197 1.46 -6.31 28.22
C GLU A 197 0.49 -7.50 28.06
N GLU A 198 1.03 -8.71 27.98
CA GLU A 198 0.21 -9.92 27.91
C GLU A 198 -0.52 -10.10 29.25
N ARG A 199 -1.85 -10.07 29.20
CA ARG A 199 -2.71 -10.11 30.38
C ARG A 199 -3.17 -11.52 30.69
N LYS A 200 -3.48 -12.32 29.65
CA LYS A 200 -4.09 -13.63 29.81
C LYS A 200 -3.87 -14.49 28.58
N LEU A 201 -3.45 -15.73 28.80
CA LEU A 201 -3.49 -16.83 27.83
C LEU A 201 -4.63 -17.77 28.24
N ARG A 202 -5.48 -18.18 27.28
CA ARG A 202 -6.44 -19.27 27.51
C ARG A 202 -6.59 -20.12 26.26
N GLU A 203 -7.01 -21.37 26.44
CA GLU A 203 -7.45 -22.21 25.32
C GLU A 203 -8.75 -21.67 24.72
N LEU A 204 -8.89 -21.84 23.41
CA LEU A 204 -10.13 -21.58 22.68
C LEU A 204 -11.18 -22.63 23.08
N THR A 205 -12.43 -22.20 23.20
CA THR A 205 -13.55 -23.14 23.33
C THR A 205 -13.75 -23.91 22.03
N GLU A 206 -14.44 -25.04 22.06
CA GLU A 206 -14.73 -25.82 20.84
C GLU A 206 -15.48 -24.99 19.78
N GLU A 207 -16.43 -24.15 20.19
CA GLU A 207 -17.14 -23.22 19.30
C GLU A 207 -16.19 -22.17 18.68
N GLU A 208 -15.22 -21.66 19.45
CA GLU A 208 -14.22 -20.71 18.95
C GLU A 208 -13.21 -21.37 18.01
N LYS A 209 -12.79 -22.61 18.31
CA LYS A 209 -11.94 -23.41 17.43
C LYS A 209 -12.64 -23.66 16.10
N GLU A 210 -13.91 -24.07 16.12
CA GLU A 210 -14.69 -24.31 14.91
C GLU A 210 -14.82 -23.02 14.10
N LYS A 211 -15.09 -21.88 14.75
CA LYS A 211 -15.23 -20.59 14.07
C LYS A 211 -13.92 -20.01 13.53
N ILE A 212 -12.80 -20.18 14.22
CA ILE A 212 -11.51 -19.59 13.85
C ILE A 212 -10.78 -20.48 12.83
N ASN A 213 -10.78 -21.80 13.04
CA ASN A 213 -10.08 -22.75 12.17
C ASN A 213 -10.88 -23.11 10.91
N SER A 214 -12.15 -22.70 10.79
CA SER A 214 -12.93 -22.80 9.54
C SER A 214 -12.78 -21.58 8.62
N LEU A 215 -12.00 -20.57 9.00
CA LEU A 215 -11.79 -19.39 8.17
C LEU A 215 -10.75 -19.67 7.09
N ASP A 216 -11.20 -19.78 5.85
CA ASP A 216 -10.32 -19.74 4.69
C ASP A 216 -9.84 -18.30 4.44
N TYR A 217 -8.52 -18.10 4.38
CA TYR A 217 -7.92 -16.78 4.12
C TYR A 217 -7.39 -16.69 2.67
N ILE A 218 -7.59 -15.53 2.03
CA ILE A 218 -6.80 -15.17 0.86
C ILE A 218 -5.54 -14.47 1.37
N LEU A 219 -4.39 -15.11 1.14
CA LEU A 219 -3.07 -14.48 1.19
C LEU A 219 -2.90 -13.57 -0.02
#